data_AF-A0A645GCA3-F1
#
_entry.id   AF-A0A645GCA3-F1
#
_cell.length_a   1.000
_cell.length_b   1.000
_cell.length_c   1.000
_cell.angle_alpha   90.00
_cell.angle_beta   90.00
_cell.angle_gamma   90.00
#
_symmetry.space_group_name_H-M   'P 1'
#
loop_
_entity.id
_entity.type
_entity.pdbx_description
1 polymer ?
#
loop_
_entity_poly.entity_id
_entity_poly.type
_entity_poly.pdbx_seq_one_letter_code
_entity_poly.pdbx_strand_id
1 'polypeptide(L)'
;MRFYLTFLVLFSCVQISQGNTQDPAPAPVRTPEQEAALQTQKMQNELNLNKDQLQSIYEINLKHARERQVSNSRSKALERSKNKNSEIRQVLTPDQYNRLQDKRYERYPVDGSINNRTTVPQQQRSQPSMNGVAKLLHLR
;
A
#
# COMPACT_ATOMS: atom_id res chain seq x y z
N MET A 1 35.64 -12.87 -60.33
CA MET A 1 36.96 -12.87 -59.67
C MET A 1 36.81 -12.36 -58.24
N ARG A 2 37.10 -13.25 -57.28
CA ARG A 2 37.70 -12.99 -55.96
C ARG A 2 36.85 -12.29 -54.87
N PHE A 3 36.38 -13.15 -53.97
CA PHE A 3 36.06 -12.96 -52.56
C PHE A 3 36.81 -11.80 -51.88
N TYR A 4 36.05 -10.91 -51.22
CA TYR A 4 36.52 -10.26 -49.99
C TYR A 4 35.37 -10.12 -48.98
N LEU A 5 35.59 -10.79 -47.85
CA LEU A 5 35.19 -10.38 -46.51
C LEU A 5 33.69 -10.20 -46.23
N THR A 6 33.09 -11.32 -45.84
CA THR A 6 32.16 -11.42 -44.71
C THR A 6 32.70 -10.64 -43.50
N PHE A 7 32.39 -9.35 -43.38
CA PHE A 7 32.85 -8.51 -42.26
C PHE A 7 31.83 -7.40 -41.96
N LEU A 8 30.60 -7.77 -41.57
CA LEU A 8 29.76 -6.91 -40.71
C LEU A 8 28.47 -7.61 -40.25
N VAL A 9 28.56 -8.86 -39.76
CA VAL A 9 27.46 -9.58 -39.08
C VAL A 9 27.23 -9.08 -37.64
N LEU A 10 27.59 -7.84 -37.32
CA LEU A 10 27.57 -7.35 -35.93
C LEU A 10 27.18 -5.88 -35.80
N PHE A 11 26.33 -5.38 -36.69
CA PHE A 11 25.66 -4.10 -36.49
C PHE A 11 24.46 -4.29 -35.54
N SER A 12 24.80 -4.49 -34.27
CA SER A 12 24.11 -3.95 -33.10
C SER A 12 22.59 -3.93 -33.15
N CYS A 13 21.98 -5.09 -32.95
CA CYS A 13 20.65 -5.17 -32.35
C CYS A 13 20.76 -4.85 -30.86
N VAL A 14 20.75 -3.56 -30.49
CA VAL A 14 20.55 -3.11 -29.11
C VAL A 14 19.78 -1.78 -29.13
N GLN A 15 18.48 -1.84 -29.39
CA GLN A 15 17.56 -0.79 -28.96
C GLN A 15 17.33 -1.02 -27.47
N ILE A 16 18.20 -0.46 -26.62
CA ILE A 16 17.88 -0.31 -25.19
C ILE A 16 16.68 0.61 -25.13
N SER A 17 15.49 0.02 -25.01
CA SER A 17 14.33 0.74 -24.50
C SER A 17 14.71 1.27 -23.13
N GLN A 18 15.06 2.55 -23.05
CA GLN A 18 15.13 3.26 -21.78
C GLN A 18 13.70 3.29 -21.26
N GLY A 19 13.36 2.29 -20.45
CA GLY A 19 12.16 2.32 -19.63
C GLY A 19 12.34 3.46 -18.64
N ASN A 20 11.85 4.66 -18.99
CA ASN A 20 11.66 5.72 -18.03
C ASN A 20 10.74 5.15 -16.96
N THR A 21 11.32 4.76 -15.82
CA THR A 21 10.55 4.45 -14.62
C THR A 21 10.06 5.80 -14.13
N GLN A 22 8.96 6.28 -14.72
CA GLN A 22 8.23 7.42 -14.18
C GLN A 22 7.71 6.96 -12.84
N ASP A 23 8.23 7.54 -11.75
CA ASP A 23 7.61 7.40 -10.45
C ASP A 23 6.11 7.71 -10.64
N PRO A 24 5.20 6.81 -10.20
CA PRO A 24 3.78 7.06 -10.35
C PRO A 24 3.48 8.40 -9.68
N ALA A 25 2.88 9.31 -10.45
CA ALA A 25 2.55 10.64 -9.96
C ALA A 25 1.85 10.54 -8.60
N PRO A 26 2.21 11.37 -7.61
CA PRO A 26 1.61 11.30 -6.29
C PRO A 26 0.10 11.37 -6.43
N ALA A 27 -0.60 10.40 -5.84
CA ALA A 27 -2.06 10.37 -5.90
C ALA A 27 -2.62 11.70 -5.36
N PRO A 28 -3.67 12.25 -5.99
CA PRO A 28 -4.24 13.52 -5.57
C PRO A 28 -4.67 13.46 -4.10
N VAL A 29 -4.32 14.50 -3.34
CA VAL A 29 -4.71 14.64 -1.93
C VAL A 29 -6.21 14.85 -1.87
N ARG A 30 -6.93 13.91 -1.26
CA ARG A 30 -8.39 14.00 -1.07
C ARG A 30 -8.72 14.88 0.13
N THR A 31 -9.84 15.59 0.05
CA THR A 31 -10.40 16.28 1.22
C THR A 31 -11.00 15.27 2.22
N PRO A 32 -11.17 15.62 3.51
CA PRO A 32 -11.81 14.74 4.49
C PRO A 32 -13.22 14.29 4.06
N GLU A 33 -13.99 15.19 3.45
CA GLU A 33 -15.34 14.91 2.96
C GLU A 33 -15.32 13.90 1.81
N GLN A 34 -14.38 14.06 0.87
CA GLN A 34 -14.20 13.09 -0.22
C GLN A 34 -13.76 11.73 0.29
N GLU A 35 -12.81 11.69 1.24
CA GLU A 35 -12.38 10.44 1.85
C GLU A 35 -13.53 9.76 2.61
N ALA A 36 -14.32 10.55 3.37
CA ALA A 36 -15.46 10.04 4.10
C ALA A 36 -16.54 9.48 3.17
N ALA A 37 -16.86 10.20 2.08
CA ALA A 37 -17.81 9.73 1.07
C ALA A 37 -17.35 8.41 0.44
N LEU A 38 -16.07 8.31 0.04
CA LEU A 38 -15.53 7.09 -0.57
C LEU A 38 -15.58 5.89 0.38
N GLN A 39 -15.20 6.09 1.65
CA GLN A 39 -15.24 5.00 2.64
C GLN A 39 -16.67 4.58 2.95
N THR A 40 -17.60 5.53 3.01
CA THR A 40 -19.02 5.26 3.24
C THR A 40 -19.62 4.50 2.07
N GLN A 41 -19.36 4.92 0.84
CA GLN A 41 -19.83 4.24 -0.36
C GLN A 41 -19.29 2.80 -0.43
N LYS A 42 -18.02 2.61 -0.08
CA LYS A 42 -17.44 1.27 0.00
C LYS A 42 -18.16 0.38 1.01
N MET A 43 -18.41 0.90 2.22
CA MET A 43 -19.17 0.16 3.24
C MET A 43 -20.62 -0.08 2.83
N GLN A 44 -21.26 0.86 2.13
CA GLN A 44 -22.59 0.66 1.57
C GLN A 44 -22.62 -0.54 0.62
N ASN A 45 -21.69 -0.58 -0.33
CA ASN A 45 -21.63 -1.64 -1.33
C ASN A 45 -21.32 -3.02 -0.72
N GLU A 46 -20.54 -3.05 0.36
CA GLU A 46 -20.12 -4.31 1.01
C GLU A 46 -21.14 -4.83 2.03
N LEU A 47 -21.89 -3.94 2.67
CA LEU A 47 -22.70 -4.28 3.84
C LEU A 47 -24.20 -4.07 3.66
N ASN A 48 -24.61 -3.39 2.57
CA ASN A 48 -25.99 -2.96 2.31
C ASN A 48 -26.56 -2.18 3.51
N LEU A 49 -25.97 -1.03 3.83
CA LEU A 49 -26.44 -0.20 4.94
C LEU A 49 -27.82 0.39 4.60
N ASN A 50 -28.65 0.55 5.63
CA ASN A 50 -29.88 1.34 5.50
C ASN A 50 -29.56 2.85 5.53
N LYS A 51 -30.57 3.69 5.29
CA LYS A 51 -30.39 5.16 5.20
C LYS A 51 -29.78 5.78 6.46
N ASP A 52 -30.24 5.37 7.64
CA ASP A 52 -29.79 5.95 8.90
C ASP A 52 -28.37 5.50 9.25
N GLN A 53 -28.05 4.24 8.97
CA GLN A 53 -26.70 3.69 9.09
C GLN A 53 -25.74 4.38 8.12
N LEU A 54 -26.15 4.59 6.86
CA LEU A 54 -25.34 5.27 5.85
C LEU A 54 -24.94 6.68 6.32
N GLN A 55 -25.90 7.44 6.84
CA GLN A 55 -25.64 8.79 7.38
C GLN A 55 -24.70 8.74 8.58
N SER A 56 -24.96 7.87 9.55
CA SER A 56 -24.14 7.72 10.76
C SER A 56 -22.70 7.32 10.43
N ILE A 57 -22.54 6.39 9.49
CA ILE A 57 -21.23 5.93 9.01
C ILE A 57 -20.47 7.06 8.30
N TYR A 58 -21.16 7.88 7.51
CA TYR A 58 -20.55 9.05 6.88
C TYR A 58 -20.00 10.04 7.92
N GLU A 59 -20.79 10.37 8.94
CA GLU A 59 -20.39 11.29 10.00
C GLU A 59 -19.18 10.76 10.80
N ILE A 60 -19.20 9.48 11.16
CA ILE A 60 -18.06 8.81 11.80
C ILE A 60 -16.82 8.91 10.89
N ASN A 61 -16.95 8.57 9.62
CA ASN A 61 -15.83 8.63 8.68
C ASN A 61 -15.25 10.05 8.55
N LEU A 62 -16.12 11.05 8.47
CA LEU A 62 -15.75 12.45 8.34
C LEU A 62 -15.01 12.97 9.57
N LYS A 63 -15.51 12.67 10.77
CA LYS A 63 -14.85 12.99 12.04
C LYS A 63 -13.41 12.48 12.04
N HIS A 64 -13.22 11.19 11.79
CA HIS A 64 -11.89 10.55 11.83
C HIS A 64 -10.97 10.98 10.67
N ALA A 65 -11.52 11.38 9.52
CA ALA A 65 -10.76 11.95 8.41
C ALA A 65 -10.21 13.34 8.76
N ARG A 66 -11.02 14.20 9.40
CA ARG A 66 -10.57 15.52 9.89
C ARG A 66 -9.50 15.39 10.97
N GLU A 67 -9.69 14.48 11.93
CA GLU A 67 -8.69 14.24 12.98
C GLU A 67 -7.33 13.77 12.40
N ARG A 68 -7.32 13.09 11.24
CA ARG A 68 -6.09 12.71 10.54
C ARG A 68 -5.27 13.92 10.11
N GLN A 69 -5.94 15.01 9.73
CA GLN A 69 -5.24 16.22 9.26
C GLN A 69 -4.48 16.92 10.39
N VAL A 70 -4.90 16.70 11.65
CA VAL A 70 -4.30 17.33 12.83
C VAL A 70 -3.06 16.58 13.32
N SER A 71 -3.05 15.24 13.27
CA SER A 71 -1.91 14.45 13.74
C SER A 71 -1.70 13.15 12.96
N ASN A 72 -0.45 12.97 12.51
CA ASN A 72 0.01 11.80 11.77
C ASN A 72 0.91 10.86 12.60
N SER A 73 1.01 11.07 13.91
CA SER A 73 1.80 10.17 14.76
C SER A 73 1.19 8.76 14.79
N ARG A 74 2.06 7.73 14.87
CA ARG A 74 1.63 6.32 14.86
C ARG A 74 0.67 5.98 16.01
N SER A 75 0.93 6.50 17.21
CA SER A 75 0.07 6.28 18.39
C SER A 75 -1.32 6.84 18.16
N LYS A 76 -1.44 8.08 17.67
CA LYS A 76 -2.73 8.70 17.36
C LYS A 76 -3.44 8.03 16.19
N ALA A 77 -2.72 7.53 15.19
CA ALA A 77 -3.32 6.75 14.11
C ALA A 77 -3.95 5.45 14.64
N LEU A 78 -3.28 4.74 15.55
CA LEU A 78 -3.80 3.52 16.16
C LEU A 78 -5.03 3.81 17.04
N GLU A 79 -4.97 4.86 17.86
CA GLU A 79 -6.07 5.30 18.71
C GLU A 79 -7.32 5.63 17.87
N ARG A 80 -7.17 6.45 16.82
CA ARG A 80 -8.27 6.78 15.90
C ARG A 80 -8.86 5.54 15.23
N SER A 81 -8.01 4.61 14.79
CA SER A 81 -8.49 3.35 14.20
C SER A 81 -9.34 2.54 15.18
N LYS A 82 -8.91 2.43 16.45
CA LYS A 82 -9.67 1.75 17.51
C LYS A 82 -11.00 2.45 17.78
N ASN A 83 -10.97 3.77 17.97
CA ASN A 83 -12.15 4.57 18.27
C ASN A 83 -13.18 4.50 17.14
N LYS A 84 -12.73 4.70 15.90
CA LYS A 84 -13.55 4.55 14.70
C LYS A 84 -14.20 3.17 14.62
N ASN A 85 -13.44 2.11 14.87
CA ASN A 85 -13.97 0.75 14.84
C ASN A 85 -15.05 0.51 15.90
N SER A 86 -14.87 1.10 17.10
CA SER A 86 -15.86 1.04 18.16
C SER A 86 -17.14 1.78 17.79
N GLU A 87 -17.02 2.99 17.24
CA GLU A 87 -18.17 3.79 16.78
C GLU A 87 -18.94 3.08 15.65
N ILE A 88 -18.23 2.55 14.65
CA ILE A 88 -18.86 1.78 13.55
C ILE A 88 -19.60 0.55 14.09
N ARG A 89 -19.03 -0.17 15.05
CA ARG A 89 -19.65 -1.37 15.64
C ARG A 89 -21.01 -1.06 16.29
N GLN A 90 -21.20 0.14 16.83
CA GLN A 90 -22.47 0.55 17.46
C GLN A 90 -23.58 0.81 16.44
N VAL A 91 -23.23 1.13 15.18
CA VAL A 91 -24.19 1.44 14.11
C VAL A 91 -24.62 0.21 13.33
N LEU A 92 -23.70 -0.74 13.14
CA LEU A 92 -23.93 -1.93 12.35
C LEU A 92 -24.73 -2.99 13.12
N THR A 93 -25.55 -3.76 12.40
CA THR A 93 -26.11 -5.00 12.95
C THR A 93 -24.99 -6.02 13.18
N PRO A 94 -25.21 -7.04 14.03
CA PRO A 94 -24.24 -8.11 14.23
C PRO A 94 -23.77 -8.75 12.92
N ASP A 95 -24.70 -9.05 12.01
CA ASP A 95 -24.37 -9.66 10.71
C ASP A 95 -23.57 -8.73 9.80
N GLN A 96 -23.92 -7.44 9.75
CA GLN A 96 -23.15 -6.44 9.00
C GLN A 96 -21.73 -6.29 9.56
N TYR A 97 -21.59 -6.30 10.89
CA TYR A 97 -20.29 -6.23 11.54
C TYR A 97 -19.44 -7.47 11.26
N ASN A 98 -20.03 -8.67 11.30
CA ASN A 98 -19.33 -9.91 10.94
C ASN A 98 -18.83 -9.86 9.50
N ARG A 99 -19.69 -9.48 8.54
CA ARG A 99 -19.28 -9.29 7.12
C ARG A 99 -18.14 -8.29 6.97
N LEU A 100 -18.17 -7.19 7.72
CA LEU A 100 -17.10 -6.19 7.70
C LEU A 100 -15.76 -6.79 8.19
N GLN A 101 -15.80 -7.63 9.22
CA GLN A 101 -14.61 -8.28 9.76
C GLN A 101 -14.06 -9.33 8.79
N ASP A 102 -14.93 -10.11 8.14
CA ASP A 102 -14.53 -11.07 7.10
C ASP A 102 -13.86 -10.35 5.93
N LYS A 103 -14.45 -9.26 5.44
CA LYS A 103 -13.86 -8.41 4.38
C LYS A 103 -12.51 -7.80 4.77
N ARG A 104 -12.26 -7.57 6.06
CA ARG A 104 -10.95 -7.11 6.57
C ARG A 104 -9.93 -8.25 6.59
N TYR A 105 -10.35 -9.43 7.02
CA TYR A 105 -9.52 -10.63 7.02
C TYR A 105 -9.11 -11.04 5.61
N GLU A 106 -10.03 -11.01 4.64
CA GLU A 106 -9.74 -11.28 3.22
C GLU A 106 -8.64 -10.36 2.64
N ARG A 107 -8.59 -9.10 3.09
CA ARG A 107 -7.60 -8.11 2.62
C ARG A 107 -6.24 -8.27 3.28
N TYR A 108 -6.22 -8.75 4.51
CA TYR A 108 -5.02 -8.92 5.32
C TYR A 108 -5.14 -10.25 6.08
N PRO A 109 -4.98 -11.39 5.39
CA PRO A 109 -5.01 -12.67 6.07
C PRO A 109 -3.87 -12.69 7.08
N VAL A 110 -4.22 -12.93 8.35
CA VAL A 110 -3.25 -13.09 9.45
C VAL A 110 -2.72 -14.53 9.42
N ASP A 111 -2.24 -14.97 8.26
CA ASP A 111 -1.49 -16.23 8.18
C ASP A 111 0.00 -15.88 8.30
N GLY A 112 0.69 -16.55 9.24
CA GLY A 112 2.12 -16.45 9.47
C GLY A 112 2.99 -16.96 8.32
N SER A 113 2.41 -17.34 7.18
CA SER A 113 3.13 -17.75 5.97
C SER A 113 3.56 -16.54 5.12
N ILE A 114 4.58 -15.81 5.58
CA ILE A 114 5.48 -15.08 4.68
C ILE A 114 6.39 -16.11 4.00
N ASN A 115 5.85 -16.95 3.13
CA ASN A 115 6.65 -17.76 2.22
C ASN A 115 5.87 -17.87 0.91
N ASN A 116 6.49 -17.36 -0.16
CA ASN A 116 5.99 -17.36 -1.55
C ASN A 116 5.09 -16.19 -1.95
N ARG A 117 5.58 -14.96 -1.74
CA ARG A 117 5.32 -13.90 -2.72
C ARG A 117 6.13 -14.24 -3.98
N THR A 118 5.52 -14.99 -4.89
CA THR A 118 6.03 -15.26 -6.23
C THR A 118 6.29 -13.93 -6.96
N THR A 119 7.59 -13.61 -7.05
CA THR A 119 8.29 -12.85 -8.10
C THR A 119 7.54 -11.67 -8.75
N VAL A 120 7.77 -10.48 -8.21
CA VAL A 120 8.08 -9.33 -9.07
C VAL A 120 9.58 -9.42 -9.34
N PRO A 121 10.08 -9.37 -10.60
CA PRO A 121 11.51 -9.43 -10.85
C PRO A 121 12.18 -8.19 -10.24
N GLN A 122 12.84 -8.39 -9.11
CA GLN A 122 13.65 -7.38 -8.45
C GLN A 122 15.01 -7.37 -9.17
N GLN A 123 15.19 -6.49 -10.15
CA GLN A 123 16.51 -6.22 -10.70
C GLN A 123 17.42 -5.78 -9.55
N GLN A 124 18.52 -6.51 -9.37
CA GLN A 124 19.50 -6.37 -8.31
C GLN A 124 19.98 -4.93 -8.20
N ARG A 125 19.54 -4.23 -7.15
CA ARG A 125 20.18 -3.02 -6.67
C ARG A 125 21.44 -3.45 -5.93
N SER A 126 22.59 -3.43 -6.61
CA SER A 126 23.90 -3.58 -5.98
C SER A 126 24.09 -2.45 -4.97
N GLN A 127 24.04 -2.78 -3.67
CA GLN A 127 24.55 -1.90 -2.64
C GLN A 127 26.05 -2.16 -2.45
N PRO A 128 26.88 -1.12 -2.30
CA PRO A 128 28.29 -1.30 -2.00
C PRO A 128 28.46 -1.81 -0.57
N SER A 129 29.21 -2.92 -0.43
CA SER A 129 29.59 -3.52 0.84
C SER A 129 30.54 -2.59 1.61
N MET A 130 30.10 -2.09 2.76
CA MET A 130 30.97 -1.49 3.77
C MET A 130 31.08 -2.46 4.94
N ASN A 131 31.87 -3.51 4.78
CA ASN A 131 32.35 -4.34 5.88
C ASN A 131 33.84 -4.63 5.65
N GLY A 132 34.69 -3.76 6.21
CA GLY A 132 36.13 -3.89 6.03
C GLY A 132 36.97 -2.93 6.86
N VAL A 133 36.64 -2.69 8.14
CA VAL A 133 37.66 -2.30 9.16
C VAL A 133 37.10 -2.46 10.57
N ALA A 134 37.20 -3.68 11.10
CA ALA A 134 37.16 -3.94 12.53
C ALA A 134 38.08 -5.11 12.86
N LYS A 135 39.40 -4.92 12.68
CA LYS A 135 40.41 -5.81 13.29
C LYS A 135 41.78 -5.14 13.37
N LEU A 136 41.98 -4.22 14.32
CA LEU A 136 43.30 -3.96 14.90
C LEU A 136 43.17 -3.12 16.18
N LEU A 137 42.76 -3.77 17.25
CA LEU A 137 42.97 -3.30 18.62
C LEU A 137 43.40 -4.53 19.43
N HIS A 138 44.68 -4.85 19.31
CA HIS A 138 45.48 -5.56 20.31
C HIS A 138 46.92 -5.63 19.80
N LEU A 139 47.75 -4.68 20.19
CA LEU A 139 49.13 -4.92 20.60
C LEU A 139 49.63 -3.68 21.36
N ARG A 140 50.41 -3.97 22.39
CA ARG A 140 50.96 -3.08 23.43
C ARG A 140 51.53 -1.77 22.92
#